data_AF-A0A350F2C1-F1
#
_entry.id   AF-A0A350F2C1-F1
#
_cell.length_a   1.000
_cell.length_b   1.000
_cell.length_c   1.000
_cell.angle_alpha   90.00
_cell.angle_beta   90.00
_cell.angle_gamma   90.00
#
_symmetry.space_group_name_H-M   'P 1'
#
loop_
_entity.id
_entity.type
_entity.pdbx_description
1 polymer ?
#
loop_
_entity_poly.entity_id
_entity_poly.type
_entity_poly.pdbx_seq_one_letter_code
_entity_poly.pdbx_strand_id
1 'polypeptide(L)'
;FTLNRLVNRPFTTPWPRLQLPEPAPQIHYNRGLVKVASQFEPMIQVLRKRVAAAEADTEVARRRYRPEISVGIEGSTYSGDGSVRQGTLLVGMKLPWF
;
A
#
# COMPACT_ATOMS: atom_id res chain seq x y z
N PHE A 1 26.55 -21.58 9.83
CA PHE A 1 26.01 -21.55 8.44
C PHE A 1 24.97 -20.45 8.20
N THR A 2 24.06 -20.16 9.14
CA THR A 2 22.98 -19.16 8.95
C THR A 2 23.45 -17.70 8.76
N LEU A 3 24.57 -17.30 9.39
CA LEU A 3 25.04 -15.91 9.37
C LEU A 3 25.35 -15.40 7.95
N ASN A 4 26.05 -16.21 7.14
CA ASN A 4 26.38 -15.86 5.75
C ASN A 4 25.11 -15.59 4.93
N ARG A 5 24.03 -16.37 5.14
CA ARG A 5 22.74 -16.16 4.46
C ARG A 5 22.08 -14.84 4.87
N LEU A 6 22.16 -14.46 6.15
CA LEU A 6 21.53 -13.23 6.65
C LEU A 6 22.16 -11.97 6.07
N VAL A 7 23.47 -11.99 5.81
CA VAL A 7 24.20 -10.86 5.21
C VAL A 7 24.42 -11.03 3.70
N ASN A 8 23.71 -11.97 3.07
CA ASN A 8 23.81 -12.26 1.64
C ASN A 8 25.26 -12.53 1.15
N ARG A 9 26.04 -13.27 1.95
CA ARG A 9 27.40 -13.75 1.60
C ARG A 9 27.37 -15.23 1.19
N PRO A 10 28.31 -15.68 0.33
CA PRO A 10 28.44 -17.09 0.00
C PRO A 10 28.62 -17.99 1.23
N PHE A 11 28.06 -19.20 1.20
CA PHE A 11 28.03 -20.10 2.36
C PHE A 11 29.42 -20.47 2.88
N THR A 12 30.40 -20.59 1.99
CA THR A 12 31.77 -21.03 2.28
C THR A 12 32.71 -19.91 2.71
N THR A 13 32.26 -18.64 2.69
CA THR A 13 33.12 -17.52 3.05
C THR A 13 33.45 -17.56 4.54
N PRO A 14 34.74 -17.54 4.93
CA PRO A 14 35.14 -17.53 6.33
C PRO A 14 34.81 -16.19 7.00
N TRP A 15 34.47 -16.25 8.28
CA TRP A 15 34.29 -15.06 9.12
C TRP A 15 35.63 -14.62 9.72
N PRO A 16 35.91 -13.30 9.79
CA PRO A 16 37.02 -12.81 10.59
C PRO A 16 36.78 -13.12 12.07
N ARG A 17 37.83 -13.00 12.90
CA ARG A 17 37.67 -13.13 14.35
C ARG A 17 36.73 -12.02 14.86
N LEU A 18 35.58 -12.44 15.38
CA LEU A 18 34.60 -11.54 15.99
C LEU A 18 34.88 -11.45 17.49
N GLN A 19 34.73 -10.26 18.05
CA GLN A 19 34.75 -10.03 19.49
C GLN A 19 33.34 -9.69 19.95
N LEU A 20 33.01 -10.08 21.18
CA LEU A 20 31.74 -9.70 21.79
C LEU A 20 31.80 -8.20 22.14
N PRO A 21 30.82 -7.39 21.72
CA PRO A 21 30.77 -5.99 22.15
C PRO A 21 30.47 -5.92 23.66
N GLU A 22 30.85 -4.80 24.27
CA GLU A 22 30.52 -4.54 25.66
C GLU A 22 28.99 -4.59 25.89
N PRO A 23 28.53 -5.00 27.09
CA PRO A 23 27.11 -5.01 27.40
C PRO A 23 26.49 -3.63 27.19
N ALA A 24 25.38 -3.59 26.46
CA ALA A 24 24.65 -2.34 26.24
C ALA A 24 24.19 -1.74 27.59
N PRO A 25 24.21 -0.41 27.73
CA PRO A 25 23.75 0.24 28.95
C PRO A 25 22.26 -0.04 29.18
N GLN A 26 21.86 -0.08 30.46
CA GLN A 26 20.47 -0.32 30.81
C GLN A 26 19.60 0.85 30.34
N ILE A 27 18.64 0.57 29.47
CA ILE A 27 17.69 1.57 28.99
C ILE A 27 16.59 1.73 30.03
N HIS A 28 16.58 2.86 30.73
CA HIS A 28 15.50 3.19 31.65
C HIS A 28 14.22 3.57 30.91
N TYR A 29 13.08 3.28 31.54
CA TYR A 29 11.79 3.68 31.00
C TYR A 29 11.73 5.20 30.82
N ASN A 30 11.43 5.62 29.59
CA ASN A 30 11.24 7.02 29.25
C ASN A 30 10.03 7.13 28.31
N ARG A 31 9.06 7.95 28.70
CA ARG A 31 7.82 8.17 27.93
C ARG A 31 8.09 8.72 26.52
N GLY A 32 9.13 9.53 26.37
CA GLY A 32 9.59 10.03 25.07
C GLY A 32 10.09 8.91 24.15
N LEU A 33 10.84 7.95 24.69
CA LEU A 33 11.32 6.78 23.92
C LEU A 33 10.15 5.90 23.47
N VAL A 34 9.15 5.69 24.33
CA VAL A 34 7.94 4.93 23.96
C VAL A 34 7.18 5.62 22.83
N LYS A 35 7.04 6.95 22.89
CA LYS A 35 6.38 7.72 21.83
C LYS A 35 7.12 7.56 20.50
N VAL A 36 8.44 7.73 20.49
CA VAL A 36 9.28 7.55 19.30
C VAL A 36 9.16 6.12 18.77
N ALA A 37 9.33 5.11 19.62
CA ALA A 37 9.18 3.71 19.23
C ALA A 37 7.80 3.44 18.59
N SER A 38 6.72 3.93 19.20
CA SER A 38 5.37 3.74 18.67
C SER A 38 5.09 4.45 17.33
N GLN A 39 5.86 5.50 17.03
CA GLN A 39 5.73 6.29 15.81
C GLN A 39 6.54 5.68 14.66
N PHE A 40 7.75 5.19 14.96
CA PHE A 40 8.70 4.71 13.96
C PHE A 40 8.74 3.19 13.81
N GLU A 41 8.07 2.44 14.68
CA GLU A 41 7.98 0.98 14.56
C GLU A 41 7.25 0.59 13.26
N PRO A 42 7.94 -0.05 12.30
CA PRO A 42 7.36 -0.33 10.98
C PRO A 42 6.12 -1.22 11.06
N MET A 43 6.12 -2.18 11.99
CA MET A 43 4.98 -3.10 12.15
C MET A 43 3.70 -2.35 12.53
N ILE A 44 3.79 -1.35 13.42
CA ILE A 44 2.66 -0.50 13.80
C ILE A 44 2.14 0.28 12.59
N GLN A 45 3.04 0.80 11.74
CA GLN A 45 2.65 1.52 10.53
C GLN A 45 1.91 0.61 9.54
N VAL A 46 2.39 -0.60 9.32
CA VAL A 46 1.73 -1.61 8.48
C VAL A 46 0.33 -1.92 9.03
N LEU A 47 0.20 -2.14 10.33
CA LEU A 47 -1.09 -2.42 10.96
C LEU A 47 -2.07 -1.25 10.80
N ARG A 48 -1.63 0.00 10.98
CA ARG A 48 -2.46 1.19 10.74
C ARG A 48 -2.95 1.28 9.29
N LYS A 49 -2.09 0.96 8.32
CA LYS A 49 -2.49 0.95 6.91
C LYS A 49 -3.50 -0.15 6.60
N ARG A 50 -3.39 -1.32 7.24
CA ARG A 50 -4.40 -2.39 7.12
C ARG A 50 -5.76 -1.97 7.67
N VAL A 51 -5.79 -1.29 8.82
CA VAL A 51 -7.04 -0.74 9.37
C VAL A 51 -7.67 0.26 8.41
N ALA A 52 -6.90 1.22 7.89
CA ALA A 52 -7.40 2.20 6.93
C ALA A 52 -7.92 1.56 5.63
N ALA A 53 -7.28 0.48 5.15
CA ALA A 53 -7.76 -0.27 4.00
C ALA A 53 -9.11 -0.96 4.29
N ALA A 54 -9.24 -1.62 5.45
CA ALA A 54 -10.50 -2.26 5.84
C ALA A 54 -11.63 -1.24 6.00
N GLU A 55 -11.36 -0.05 6.55
CA GLU A 55 -12.33 1.05 6.62
C GLU A 55 -12.76 1.50 5.22
N ALA A 56 -11.82 1.66 4.29
CA ALA A 56 -12.14 1.99 2.90
C ALA A 56 -13.00 0.91 2.24
N ASP A 57 -12.72 -0.37 2.47
CA ASP A 57 -13.50 -1.48 1.94
C ASP A 57 -14.95 -1.45 2.47
N THR A 58 -15.14 -1.15 3.77
CA THR A 58 -16.49 -0.99 4.32
C THR A 58 -17.24 0.18 3.71
N GLU A 59 -16.56 1.29 3.43
CA GLU A 59 -17.18 2.45 2.78
C GLU A 59 -17.56 2.15 1.32
N VAL A 60 -16.70 1.42 0.58
CA VAL A 60 -17.03 0.93 -0.77
C VAL A 60 -18.25 0.00 -0.73
N ALA A 61 -18.30 -0.91 0.25
CA ALA A 61 -19.45 -1.80 0.42
C ALA A 61 -20.74 -1.01 0.69
N ARG A 62 -20.69 0.05 1.51
CA ARG A 62 -21.83 0.96 1.73
C ARG A 62 -22.25 1.69 0.46
N ARG A 63 -21.29 2.12 -0.38
CA ARG A 63 -21.58 2.81 -1.65
C ARG A 63 -22.28 1.91 -2.67
N ARG A 64 -22.18 0.58 -2.56
CA ARG A 64 -22.96 -0.34 -3.42
C ARG A 64 -24.47 -0.18 -3.28
N TYR A 65 -24.95 0.32 -2.15
CA TYR A 65 -26.37 0.62 -1.92
C TYR A 65 -26.78 1.99 -2.46
N ARG A 66 -25.85 2.76 -3.03
CA ARG A 66 -26.13 4.07 -3.62
C ARG A 66 -26.24 3.95 -5.15
N PRO A 67 -26.95 4.88 -5.81
CA PRO A 67 -26.95 4.96 -7.26
C PRO A 67 -25.52 5.17 -7.78
N GLU A 68 -25.15 4.40 -8.80
CA GLU A 68 -23.92 4.61 -9.56
C GLU A 68 -24.24 5.38 -10.84
N ILE A 69 -23.57 6.52 -11.06
CA ILE A 69 -23.71 7.33 -12.26
C ILE A 69 -22.42 7.19 -13.07
N SER A 70 -22.53 6.74 -14.31
CA SER A 70 -21.41 6.60 -15.23
C SER A 70 -21.57 7.55 -16.42
N VAL A 71 -20.46 8.12 -16.88
CA VAL A 71 -20.41 8.96 -18.07
C VAL A 71 -19.31 8.43 -18.97
N GLY A 72 -19.64 8.11 -20.21
CA GLY A 72 -18.73 7.63 -21.25
C GLY A 72 -18.71 8.57 -22.45
N ILE A 73 -17.57 8.69 -23.11
CA ILE A 73 -17.41 9.48 -24.34
C ILE A 73 -16.82 8.54 -25.39
N GLU A 74 -17.52 8.37 -26.49
CA GLU A 74 -17.07 7.55 -27.63
C GLU A 74 -16.93 8.45 -28.86
N GLY A 75 -15.75 8.47 -29.48
CA GLY A 75 -15.49 9.23 -30.71
C GLY A 75 -14.99 8.29 -31.79
N SER A 76 -15.60 8.31 -32.97
CA SER A 76 -15.15 7.54 -34.12
C SER A 76 -14.45 8.44 -35.14
N THR A 77 -13.26 8.01 -35.59
CA THR A 77 -12.43 8.73 -36.56
C THR A 77 -12.26 7.87 -37.81
N TYR A 78 -12.54 8.43 -38.98
CA TYR A 78 -12.41 7.72 -40.26
C TYR A 78 -11.00 7.90 -40.85
N SER A 79 -10.36 6.78 -41.23
CA SER A 79 -8.92 6.68 -41.55
C SER A 79 -8.45 7.40 -42.83
N GLY A 80 -9.34 8.09 -43.55
CA GLY A 80 -9.01 8.74 -44.83
C GLY A 80 -8.62 10.22 -44.75
N ASP A 81 -9.11 10.96 -43.73
CA ASP A 81 -8.98 12.43 -43.69
C ASP A 81 -8.77 12.98 -42.27
N GLY A 82 -8.63 12.09 -41.27
CA GLY A 82 -8.38 12.46 -39.86
C GLY A 82 -9.47 13.29 -39.19
N SER A 83 -10.58 13.59 -39.88
CA SER A 83 -11.65 14.44 -39.36
C SER A 83 -12.56 13.65 -38.39
N VAL A 84 -12.71 14.18 -37.18
CA VAL A 84 -13.65 13.68 -36.17
C VAL A 84 -15.04 14.20 -36.54
N ARG A 85 -15.91 13.32 -37.05
CA ARG A 85 -17.27 13.68 -37.47
C ARG A 85 -18.34 13.37 -36.42
N GLN A 86 -18.10 12.45 -35.49
CA GLN A 86 -19.12 12.00 -34.55
C GLN A 86 -18.51 11.70 -33.17
N GLY A 87 -19.07 12.34 -32.14
CA GLY A 87 -18.81 12.05 -30.74
C GLY A 87 -20.12 11.77 -30.02
N THR A 88 -20.21 10.64 -29.34
CA THR A 88 -21.37 10.19 -28.58
C THR A 88 -21.05 10.31 -27.09
N LEU A 89 -21.91 10.98 -26.33
CA LEU A 89 -21.84 11.05 -24.87
C LEU A 89 -22.88 10.10 -24.29
N LEU A 90 -22.42 9.11 -23.53
CA LEU A 90 -23.24 8.10 -22.88
C LEU A 90 -23.36 8.47 -21.40
N VAL A 91 -24.57 8.57 -20.87
CA VAL A 91 -24.82 8.71 -19.43
C VAL A 91 -25.62 7.49 -18.97
N GLY A 92 -25.08 6.75 -18.01
CA GLY A 92 -25.71 5.59 -17.40
C GLY A 92 -25.99 5.82 -15.92
N MET A 93 -27.14 5.34 -15.43
CA MET A 93 -27.45 5.33 -14.01
C MET A 93 -27.88 3.91 -13.61
N LYS A 94 -27.18 3.33 -12.64
CA LYS A 94 -27.46 2.01 -12.09
C LYS A 94 -27.95 2.15 -10.66
N LEU A 95 -29.20 1.76 -10.42
CA LEU A 95 -29.79 1.75 -9.09
C LEU A 95 -29.87 0.29 -8.60
N PRO A 96 -29.44 -0.02 -7.36
CA PRO A 96 -29.67 -1.34 -6.79
C PRO A 96 -31.15 -1.47 -6.40
N TRP A 97 -31.84 -2.46 -6.97
CA TRP A 97 -33.21 -2.83 -6.61
C TRP A 97 -33.17 -4.22 -5.97
N PHE A 98 -33.38 -4.26 -4.65
CA PHE A 98 -33.27 -5.41 -3.73
C PHE A 98 -31.94 -6.17 -3.72
#